data_AF-A0A285T1C2-F1
#
_entry.id   AF-A0A285T1C2-F1
#
_cell.length_a   1.000
_cell.length_b   1.000
_cell.length_c   1.000
_cell.angle_alpha   90.00
_cell.angle_beta   90.00
_cell.angle_gamma   90.00
#
_symmetry.space_group_name_H-M   'P 1'
#
loop_
_entity.id
_entity.type
_entity.pdbx_description
1 polymer ?
#
loop_
_entity_poly.entity_id
_entity_poly.type
_entity_poly.pdbx_seq_one_letter_code
_entity_poly.pdbx_strand_id
1 'polypeptide(L)' 'MEIEVKLKQLLKQRNMKQIELANLTGLTPRSISELANNQVERIPRKALLKIAEALSITDIREIIDFKLDEQ' A
#
# COMPACT_ATOMS: atom_id res chain seq x y z
N MET A 1 -17.54 -7.84 1.34
CA MET A 1 -16.32 -7.65 2.16
C MET A 1 -15.14 -7.95 1.28
N GLU A 2 -14.26 -6.96 1.10
CA GLU A 2 -13.07 -7.07 0.26
C GLU A 2 -11.82 -6.66 1.06
N ILE A 3 -10.64 -7.06 0.58
CA ILE A 3 -9.37 -6.57 1.12
C ILE A 3 -9.05 -5.26 0.43
N GLU A 4 -8.86 -4.20 1.20
CA GLU A 4 -8.44 -2.89 0.71
C GLU A 4 -7.01 -2.57 1.13
N VAL A 5 -6.21 -2.11 0.19
CA VAL A 5 -4.90 -1.50 0.39
C VAL A 5 -5.08 0.00 0.62
N LYS A 6 -4.66 0.49 1.80
CA LYS A 6 -4.80 1.89 2.24
C LYS A 6 -3.63 2.79 1.80
N LEU A 7 -2.76 2.28 0.92
CA LEU A 7 -1.50 2.92 0.53
C LEU A 7 -1.67 4.35 0.00
N LYS A 8 -2.72 4.62 -0.78
CA LYS A 8 -2.99 5.97 -1.31
C LYS A 8 -3.28 6.99 -0.20
N GLN A 9 -4.07 6.60 0.81
CA GLN A 9 -4.39 7.45 1.95
C GLN A 9 -3.17 7.66 2.83
N LEU A 10 -2.43 6.58 3.11
CA LEU A 10 -1.19 6.58 3.89
C LEU A 10 -0.13 7.51 3.29
N LEU A 11 0.07 7.47 1.96
CA LEU A 11 0.99 8.37 1.26
C LEU A 11 0.56 9.83 1.33
N LYS A 12 -0.75 10.10 1.21
CA LYS A 12 -1.32 11.44 1.35
C LYS A 12 -1.09 12.00 2.76
N GLN A 13 -1.30 11.20 3.81
CA GLN A 13 -1.06 11.59 5.20
C GLN A 13 0.42 11.93 5.47
N ARG A 14 1.33 11.26 4.76
CA ARG A 14 2.78 11.49 4.86
C ARG A 14 3.33 12.52 3.86
N ASN A 15 2.45 13.20 3.10
CA ASN A 15 2.83 14.13 2.03
C ASN A 15 3.87 13.53 1.05
N MET A 16 3.72 12.26 0.71
CA MET A 16 4.66 11.49 -0.11
C MET A 16 3.99 11.06 -1.43
N LYS A 17 4.74 11.13 -2.53
CA LYS A 17 4.31 10.66 -3.85
C LYS A 17 4.59 9.17 -4.02
N GLN A 18 3.80 8.50 -4.86
CA GLN A 18 4.00 7.08 -5.19
C GLN A 18 5.39 6.79 -5.79
N ILE A 19 5.93 7.71 -6.59
CA ILE A 19 7.27 7.57 -7.17
C ILE A 19 8.38 7.57 -6.11
N GLU A 20 8.20 8.34 -5.03
CA GLU A 20 9.15 8.38 -3.91
C GLU A 20 9.14 7.06 -3.15
N LEU A 21 7.94 6.51 -2.91
CA LEU A 21 7.80 5.18 -2.30
C LEU A 21 8.39 4.07 -3.19
N ALA A 22 8.18 4.14 -4.50
CA ALA A 22 8.76 3.18 -5.44
C ALA A 22 10.29 3.15 -5.32
N ASN A 23 10.92 4.32 -5.26
CA ASN A 23 12.37 4.46 -5.06
C ASN A 23 12.82 3.91 -3.70
N LEU A 24 12.11 4.27 -2.61
CA LEU A 24 12.45 3.82 -1.25
C LEU A 24 12.34 2.31 -1.07
N THR A 25 11.32 1.70 -1.67
CA THR A 25 11.04 0.26 -1.53
C THR A 25 11.78 -0.60 -2.57
N GLY A 26 12.29 0.01 -3.64
CA GLY A 26 12.76 -0.69 -4.84
C GLY A 26 11.66 -1.52 -5.50
N LEU A 27 10.40 -1.10 -5.37
CA LEU A 27 9.26 -1.64 -6.14
C LEU A 27 9.07 -0.77 -7.39
N THR A 28 8.45 -1.33 -8.43
CA THR A 28 8.21 -0.53 -9.64
C THR A 28 7.12 0.51 -9.40
N PRO A 29 7.16 1.68 -10.07
CA PRO A 29 6.08 2.67 -10.00
C PRO A 29 4.71 2.09 -10.38
N ARG A 30 4.69 1.15 -11.34
CA ARG A 30 3.49 0.41 -11.73
C ARG A 30 2.94 -0.41 -10.57
N SER A 31 3.77 -1.20 -9.90
CA SER A 31 3.34 -2.02 -8.75
C SER A 31 2.82 -1.17 -7.60
N ILE A 32 3.47 -0.03 -7.31
CA ILE A 32 2.97 0.91 -6.30
C ILE A 32 1.62 1.50 -6.71
N SER A 33 1.46 1.88 -7.98
CA SER A 33 0.21 2.42 -8.51
C SER A 33 -0.93 1.39 -8.44
N GLU A 34 -0.70 0.15 -8.87
CA GLU A 34 -1.70 -0.92 -8.80
C GLU A 34 -2.12 -1.20 -7.35
N LEU A 35 -1.16 -1.24 -6.41
CA LEU A 35 -1.44 -1.38 -4.97
C LEU A 35 -2.23 -0.18 -4.42
N ALA A 36 -1.82 1.05 -4.75
CA ALA A 36 -2.47 2.27 -4.25
C ALA A 36 -3.89 2.48 -4.79
N ASN A 37 -4.21 1.90 -5.96
CA ASN A 37 -5.52 1.98 -6.58
C ASN A 37 -6.36 0.71 -6.40
N ASN A 38 -5.92 -0.26 -5.58
CA ASN A 38 -6.63 -1.53 -5.37
C ASN A 38 -6.91 -2.32 -6.66
N GLN A 39 -5.98 -2.25 -7.63
CA GLN A 39 -6.11 -2.93 -8.93
C GLN A 39 -5.38 -4.28 -8.97
N VAL A 40 -4.88 -4.76 -7.83
CA VAL A 40 -4.17 -6.05 -7.73
C VAL A 40 -5.13 -7.17 -7.37
N GLU A 41 -5.03 -8.31 -8.06
CA GLU A 41 -5.73 -9.55 -7.66
C GLU A 41 -5.11 -10.15 -6.39
N ARG A 42 -3.80 -9.97 -6.22
CA ARG A 42 -3.02 -10.56 -5.13
C ARG A 42 -2.04 -9.53 -4.59
N ILE A 43 -1.94 -9.45 -3.27
CA ILE A 43 -0.98 -8.57 -2.59
C ILE A 43 0.27 -9.40 -2.23
N PRO A 44 1.42 -9.16 -2.88
CA PRO A 44 2.62 -9.94 -2.58
C PRO A 44 3.14 -9.63 -1.17
N ARG A 45 3.40 -10.67 -0.35
CA ARG A 45 3.99 -10.50 1.00
C ARG A 45 5.26 -9.64 1.00
N LYS A 46 6.13 -9.82 0.01
CA LYS A 46 7.38 -9.04 -0.13
C LYS A 46 7.11 -7.55 -0.32
N ALA A 47 6.02 -7.18 -1.01
CA ALA A 47 5.64 -5.78 -1.18
C ALA A 47 5.19 -5.18 0.15
N LEU A 48 4.36 -5.90 0.91
CA LEU A 48 3.92 -5.47 2.25
C LEU A 48 5.09 -5.22 3.20
N LEU A 49 6.05 -6.16 3.26
CA LEU A 49 7.24 -6.02 4.10
C LEU A 49 8.08 -4.81 3.69
N LYS A 50 8.34 -4.63 2.39
CA LYS A 50 9.11 -3.49 1.89
C LYS A 50 8.44 -2.16 2.19
N ILE A 51 7.12 -2.07 2.02
CA ILE A 51 6.35 -0.86 2.33
C ILE A 51 6.39 -0.60 3.85
N ALA A 52 6.22 -1.64 4.66
CA ALA A 52 6.28 -1.53 6.11
C ALA A 52 7.65 -1.02 6.59
N GLU A 53 8.74 -1.61 6.10
CA GLU A 53 10.11 -1.17 6.40
C GLU A 53 10.34 0.28 5.95
N ALA A 54 10.03 0.61 4.68
CA ALA A 54 10.26 1.93 4.12
C ALA A 54 9.48 3.05 4.83
N LEU A 55 8.30 2.74 5.37
CA LEU A 55 7.44 3.70 6.07
C LEU A 55 7.53 3.56 7.60
N SER A 56 8.37 2.67 8.11
CA SER A 56 8.51 2.37 9.55
C SER A 56 7.17 2.01 10.21
N ILE A 57 6.39 1.18 9.54
CA ILE A 57 5.08 0.69 10.00
C ILE A 57 5.29 -0.65 10.71
N THR A 58 4.66 -0.78 11.89
CA THR A 58 4.72 -2.00 12.70
C THR A 58 3.38 -2.75 12.73
N ASP A 59 2.28 -2.07 12.40
CA ASP A 59 0.96 -2.68 12.26
C ASP A 59 0.59 -2.81 10.78
N ILE A 60 0.46 -4.06 10.30
CA ILE A 60 0.05 -4.36 8.92
C ILE A 60 -1.29 -3.72 8.55
N ARG A 61 -2.15 -3.47 9.55
CA ARG A 61 -3.44 -2.80 9.36
C ARG A 61 -3.31 -1.36 8.90
N GLU A 62 -2.15 -0.71 9.01
CA GLU A 62 -1.93 0.60 8.39
C GLU A 62 -1.84 0.52 6.85
N ILE A 63 -1.49 -0.66 6.31
CA ILE A 63 -1.27 -0.87 4.88
C ILE A 63 -2.47 -1.54 4.22
N ILE A 64 -3.08 -2.52 4.90
CA ILE A 64 -4.22 -3.30 4.38
C ILE A 64 -5.32 -3.43 5.43
N ASP A 65 -6.56 -3.53 5.01
CA ASP A 65 -7.69 -3.74 5.91
C ASP A 65 -8.82 -4.49 5.21
N PHE A 66 -9.85 -4.86 5.97
CA PHE A 66 -11.12 -5.27 5.37
C PHE A 66 -12.00 -4.06 5.13
N LYS A 67 -12.46 -3.89 3.90
CA LYS A 67 -13.51 -2.95 3.56
C LYS A 67 -14.84 -3.69 3.63
N LEU A 68 -15.68 -3.23 4.55
CA LEU A 68 -17.07 -3.65 4.65
C LEU A 68 -17.83 -2.95 3.52
N ASP A 69 -18.55 -3.73 2.73
CA ASP A 69 -19.51 -3.15 1.78
C ASP A 69 -20.69 -2.69 2.61
N GLU A 70 -20.88 -1.37 2.75
CA GLU A 70 -22.15 -0.84 3.24
C GLU A 70 -23.22 -1.21 2.19
N GLN A 71 -24.18 -2.03 2.59
CA GLN A 71 -25.36 -2.37 1.78
C GLN A 71 -26.25 -1.15 1.58
#